data_AF-A0A1V5HDK7-F1
#
_entry.id   AF-A0A1V5HDK7-F1
#
_cell.length_a   1.000
_cell.length_b   1.000
_cell.length_c   1.000
_cell.angle_alpha   90.00
_cell.angle_beta   90.00
_cell.angle_gamma   90.00
#
_symmetry.space_group_name_H-M   'P 1'
#
loop_
_entity.id
_entity.type
_entity.pdbx_description
1 polymer ?
#
loop_
_entity_poly.entity_id
_entity_poly.type
_entity_poly.pdbx_seq_one_letter_code
_entity_poly.pdbx_strand_id
1 'polypeptide(L)' 'MSLRKVIKTKASFPNDALKKVLYLALNNIEKKWTMPLKNWSGAMNQFLILFGDRVPLNAN' A
#
# COMPACT_ATOMS: atom_id res chain seq x y z
N MET A 1 0.88 8.73 9.69
CA MET A 1 0.55 9.95 8.93
C MET A 1 -0.50 9.54 7.92
N SER A 2 -1.67 10.18 7.89
CA SER A 2 -2.75 9.78 6.98
C SER A 2 -2.90 10.77 5.84
N LEU A 3 -3.37 10.32 4.68
CA LEU A 3 -3.63 11.19 3.53
C LEU A 3 -4.58 12.34 3.89
N ARG A 4 -5.64 12.05 4.67
CA ARG A 4 -6.56 13.06 5.21
C ARG A 4 -5.83 14.16 5.98
N LYS A 5 -4.80 13.83 6.76
CA LYS A 5 -4.02 14.81 7.53
C LYS A 5 -3.16 15.71 6.62
N VAL A 6 -2.75 15.23 5.45
CA VAL A 6 -1.95 15.99 4.49
C VAL A 6 -2.82 16.95 3.68
N ILE A 7 -4.05 16.54 3.32
CA ILE A 7 -4.97 17.36 2.53
C ILE A 7 -5.77 18.35 3.38
N LYS A 8 -6.03 18.07 4.67
CA LYS A 8 -6.92 18.91 5.50
C LYS A 8 -6.46 20.37 5.68
N THR A 9 -5.18 20.66 5.48
CA THR A 9 -4.61 22.01 5.61
C THR A 9 -4.57 22.77 4.29
N LYS A 10 -4.97 22.13 3.18
CA LYS A 10 -4.96 22.69 1.83
C LYS A 10 -6.40 22.70 1.30
N ALA A 11 -7.03 23.87 1.30
CA ALA A 11 -8.41 24.04 0.84
C ALA A 11 -8.56 24.00 -0.69
N SER A 12 -7.50 24.34 -1.43
CA SER A 12 -7.46 24.30 -2.90
C SER A 12 -6.08 23.86 -3.37
N PHE A 13 -6.06 23.14 -4.50
CA PHE A 13 -4.84 22.69 -5.17
C PHE A 13 -4.81 23.26 -6.59
N PRO A 14 -3.76 24.01 -6.97
CA PRO A 14 -3.62 24.45 -8.35
C PRO A 14 -3.29 23.27 -9.27
N ASN A 15 -4.13 23.04 -10.28
CA ASN A 15 -3.99 22.03 -11.34
C ASN A 15 -3.45 20.66 -10.83
N ASP A 16 -2.20 20.31 -11.15
CA ASP A 16 -1.58 19.00 -10.86
C ASP A 16 -0.93 18.86 -9.47
N ALA A 17 -0.97 19.91 -8.64
CA ALA A 17 -0.31 19.89 -7.32
C ALA A 17 -0.89 18.82 -6.39
N LEU A 18 -2.18 18.47 -6.53
CA LEU A 18 -2.83 17.45 -5.71
C LEU A 18 -2.16 16.08 -5.87
N LYS A 19 -1.92 15.66 -7.12
CA LYS A 19 -1.30 14.36 -7.43
C LYS A 19 0.10 14.27 -6.82
N LYS A 20 0.91 15.33 -6.95
CA LYS A 20 2.26 15.39 -6.40
C LYS A 20 2.27 15.31 -4.88
N VAL A 21 1.35 16.01 -4.21
CA VAL A 21 1.23 15.97 -2.74
C VAL A 21 0.82 14.58 -2.25
N LEU A 22 -0.13 13.93 -2.92
CA LEU A 22 -0.54 12.56 -2.59
C LEU A 22 0.60 11.57 -2.81
N TYR A 23 1.32 11.67 -3.93
CA TYR A 23 2.49 10.84 -4.22
C TYR A 23 3.56 10.94 -3.13
N LEU A 24 3.96 12.16 -2.75
CA LEU A 24 4.95 12.36 -1.69
C LEU A 24 4.46 11.85 -0.33
N ALA A 25 3.17 12.01 -0.04
CA ALA A 25 2.58 11.49 1.18
C ALA A 25 2.61 9.95 1.23
N LEU A 26 2.24 9.29 0.14
CA LEU A 26 2.28 7.83 0.01
C LEU A 26 3.70 7.30 0.15
N ASN A 27 4.68 7.88 -0.57
CA ASN A 27 6.09 7.49 -0.46
C ASN A 27 6.61 7.58 0.99
N ASN A 28 6.17 8.58 1.77
CA ASN A 28 6.57 8.72 3.17
C ASN A 28 5.84 7.75 4.11
N ILE A 29 4.63 7.32 3.76
CA ILE A 29 3.88 6.30 4.50
C ILE A 29 4.46 4.91 4.23
N GLU A 30 4.76 4.60 2.97
CA GLU A 30 5.34 3.33 2.53
C GLU A 30 6.65 3.02 3.27
N LYS A 31 7.53 4.01 3.48
CA LYS A 31 8.76 3.85 4.26
C LYS A 31 8.54 3.33 5.69
N LYS A 32 7.33 3.47 6.24
CA LYS A 32 6.96 2.98 7.58
C LYS A 32 6.31 1.60 7.55
N TRP A 33 5.98 1.08 6.37
CA TRP A 33 5.42 -0.25 6.18
C TRP A 33 6.52 -1.32 6.14
N THR A 34 7.35 -1.35 7.17
CA THR A 34 8.47 -2.31 7.30
C THR A 34 8.08 -3.58 8.04
N MET A 35 6.90 -3.60 8.66
CA MET A 35 6.45 -4.75 9.43
C MET A 35 6.10 -5.91 8.50
N PRO A 36 6.68 -7.11 8.70
CA PRO A 36 6.32 -8.28 7.92
C PRO A 36 4.85 -8.67 8.18
N LEU A 37 4.20 -9.20 7.16
CA LEU A 37 2.82 -9.70 7.27
C LEU A 37 2.80 -10.90 8.22
N LYS A 38 2.04 -10.78 9.31
CA LYS A 38 1.88 -11.85 10.29
C LYS A 38 1.20 -13.05 9.63
N ASN A 39 1.75 -14.25 9.86
CA ASN A 39 1.20 -15.52 9.37
C ASN A 39 1.01 -15.59 7.84
N TRP A 40 1.85 -14.87 7.07
CA TRP A 40 1.75 -14.83 5.61
C TRP A 40 1.82 -16.22 4.96
N SER A 41 2.64 -17.13 5.50
CA SER A 41 2.73 -18.52 5.02
C SER A 41 1.39 -19.28 5.09
N GLY A 42 0.64 -19.12 6.17
CA GLY A 42 -0.68 -19.75 6.31
C GLY A 42 -1.73 -19.15 5.37
N ALA A 43 -1.71 -17.82 5.19
CA ALA A 43 -2.56 -17.13 4.23
C ALA A 43 -2.25 -17.56 2.79
N MET A 44 -0.97 -17.73 2.45
CA MET A 44 -0.54 -18.20 1.13
C MET A 44 -1.11 -19.58 0.80
N ASN A 45 -1.10 -20.52 1.77
CA ASN A 45 -1.71 -21.83 1.58
C ASN A 45 -3.21 -21.74 1.26
N GLN A 46 -3.94 -20.82 1.90
CA GLN A 46 -5.36 -20.60 1.56
C GLN A 46 -5.52 -19.99 0.18
N PHE A 47 -4.67 -19.04 -0.22
CA PHE A 47 -4.71 -18.46 -1.56
C PHE A 47 -4.39 -19.50 -2.64
N LEU A 48 -3.45 -20.41 -2.40
CA LEU A 48 -3.15 -21.51 -3.32
C LEU A 48 -4.36 -22.44 -3.51
N ILE A 49 -5.12 -22.74 -2.45
CA ILE A 49 -6.34 -23.54 -2.56
C ILE A 49 -7.43 -22.81 -3.34
N LEU A 50 -7.62 -21.50 -3.09
CA LEU A 50 -8.70 -20.71 -3.69
C LEU A 50 -8.43 -20.31 -5.14
N PHE A 51 -7.17 -20.03 -5.48
CA PHE A 51 -6.79 -19.42 -6.75
C PHE A 51 -5.88 -20.32 -7.60
N GLY A 52 -5.46 -21.48 -7.08
CA GLY A 52 -4.74 -22.52 -7.82
C GLY A 52 -3.55 -21.96 -8.58
N ASP A 53 -3.54 -22.18 -9.90
CA ASP A 53 -2.47 -21.80 -10.82
C ASP A 53 -2.25 -20.29 -10.96
N ARG A 54 -3.16 -19.44 -10.43
CA ARG A 54 -2.98 -17.98 -10.45
C ARG A 54 -1.97 -17.48 -9.42
N VAL A 55 -1.60 -18.33 -8.45
CA VAL A 55 -0.66 -17.99 -7.38
C VAL A 55 0.61 -18.83 -7.55
N PRO A 56 1.79 -18.22 -7.68
CA PRO A 56 3.03 -18.97 -7.83
C PRO A 56 3.36 -19.70 -6.53
N LEU A 57 3.70 -20.99 -6.63
CA LEU A 57 4.05 -21.88 -5.51
C LEU A 57 5.42 -21.55 -4.88
N ASN A 58 6.17 -20.64 -5.49
CA ASN A 58 7.60 -20.47 -5.29
C ASN A 58 8.00 -19.04 -5.66
N ALA A 59 7.89 -18.12 -4.70
CA ALA A 59 8.60 -16.85 -4.73
C ALA A 59 9.98 -17.07 -4.09
N ASN A 60 10.95 -17.48 -4.91
CA ASN A 60 12.37 -17.46 -4.55
C ASN A 60 12.96 -16.06 -4.81
#